data_AF-A0A7X4CK78-F1
#
_entry.id   AF-A0A7X4CK78-F1
#
_cell.length_a   1.000
_cell.length_b   1.000
_cell.length_c   1.000
_cell.angle_alpha   90.00
_cell.angle_beta   90.00
_cell.angle_gamma   90.00
#
_symmetry.space_group_name_H-M   'P 1'
#
loop_
_entity.id
_entity.type
_entity.pdbx_description
1 polymer ?
#
loop_
_entity_poly.entity_id
_entity_poly.type
_entity_poly.pdbx_seq_one_letter_code
_entity_poly.pdbx_strand_id
1 'polypeptide(L)'
;MRRDRPCGWQCRCGQRVLPDFLDWRASQAVAASATSPGYARRRLSQETSVSAEFLQSLDEPLADTTSPAGKMILTVFGGIAEIERSLILARMEEGRKAATARNVAFGRPAKLRDDQKEVSHELVKASRSISSVARTFDVHPATIYRCIKESRSL
;
A
#
# COMPACT_ATOMS: atom_id res chain seq x y z
N MET A 1 -20.62 13.36 -8.20
CA MET A 1 -19.89 14.11 -9.25
C MET A 1 -18.40 14.06 -8.95
N ARG A 2 -17.66 13.18 -9.65
CA ARG A 2 -16.18 13.23 -9.66
C ARG A 2 -15.79 14.40 -10.56
N ARG A 3 -15.01 15.34 -10.06
CA ARG A 3 -14.37 16.37 -10.90
C ARG A 3 -13.11 15.72 -11.46
N ASP A 4 -13.19 15.30 -12.71
CA ASP A 4 -12.02 14.93 -13.48
C ASP A 4 -11.12 16.17 -13.62
N ARG A 5 -9.87 16.05 -13.19
CA ARG A 5 -8.84 17.08 -13.43
C ARG A 5 -8.33 16.92 -14.86
N PRO A 6 -8.31 17.97 -15.69
CA PRO A 6 -7.71 17.91 -17.01
C PRO A 6 -6.18 17.89 -16.85
N CYS A 7 -5.54 16.76 -17.12
CA CYS A 7 -4.09 16.70 -17.21
C CYS A 7 -3.64 17.24 -18.58
N GLY A 8 -3.03 18.42 -18.59
CA GLY A 8 -2.45 19.07 -19.78
C GLY A 8 -1.15 18.44 -20.28
N TRP A 9 -1.02 17.11 -20.22
CA TRP A 9 0.14 16.40 -20.76
C TRP A 9 -0.20 15.81 -22.12
N GLN A 10 0.18 16.52 -23.17
CA GLN A 10 -0.01 16.05 -24.54
C GLN A 10 1.19 15.17 -24.94
N CYS A 11 1.06 13.86 -24.70
CA CYS A 11 2.02 12.88 -25.16
C CYS A 11 1.90 12.73 -26.68
N ARG A 12 2.90 13.20 -27.43
CA ARG A 12 2.95 13.08 -28.89
C ARG A 12 3.50 11.70 -29.28
N CYS A 13 2.74 10.63 -29.02
CA CYS A 13 3.06 9.29 -29.54
C CYS A 13 2.49 9.12 -30.95
N GLY A 14 3.15 9.73 -31.93
CA GLY A 14 2.89 9.50 -33.34
C GLY A 14 4.14 8.95 -34.03
N GLN A 15 4.05 7.68 -34.48
CA GLN A 15 4.94 6.94 -35.39
C GLN A 15 5.91 5.94 -34.75
N ARG A 16 5.48 4.68 -34.60
CA ARG A 16 5.87 3.57 -35.50
C ARG A 16 5.13 2.28 -35.08
N VAL A 17 4.55 1.64 -36.10
CA VAL A 17 3.79 0.38 -36.12
C VAL A 17 4.37 -0.76 -35.25
N LEU A 18 3.48 -1.41 -34.51
CA LEU A 18 3.65 -2.76 -33.92
C LEU A 18 3.94 -3.79 -35.03
N PRO A 19 4.73 -4.83 -34.73
CA PRO A 19 4.11 -6.15 -34.67
C PRO A 19 4.43 -6.90 -33.37
N ASP A 20 3.57 -7.88 -33.09
CA ASP A 20 3.68 -8.95 -32.10
C ASP A 20 3.13 -8.68 -30.69
N PHE A 21 1.82 -8.83 -30.63
CA PHE A 21 0.92 -8.89 -29.47
C PHE A 21 1.09 -10.18 -28.63
N LEU A 22 2.30 -10.75 -28.53
CA LEU A 22 2.57 -12.02 -27.85
C LEU A 22 3.69 -11.91 -26.81
N ASP A 23 3.65 -10.87 -25.96
CA ASP A 23 4.46 -10.85 -24.73
C ASP A 23 3.81 -10.06 -23.58
N TRP A 24 2.48 -10.17 -23.42
CA TRP A 24 1.78 -9.59 -22.28
C TRP A 24 1.55 -10.60 -21.13
N ARG A 25 1.70 -11.90 -21.38
CA ARG A 25 1.53 -12.95 -20.35
C ARG A 25 2.80 -13.29 -19.56
N ALA A 26 3.98 -12.82 -19.95
CA ALA A 26 5.20 -13.06 -19.18
C ALA A 26 5.37 -12.12 -17.97
N SER A 27 4.59 -11.05 -17.87
CA SER A 27 4.70 -10.02 -16.83
C SER A 27 3.64 -10.12 -15.71
N GLN A 28 2.84 -11.19 -15.66
CA GLN A 28 1.92 -11.47 -14.54
C GLN A 28 2.31 -12.66 -13.65
N ALA A 29 3.49 -13.25 -13.85
CA ALA A 29 3.95 -14.40 -13.07
C ALA A 29 4.82 -14.04 -11.84
N VAL A 30 4.61 -12.86 -11.21
CA VAL A 30 5.31 -12.49 -9.95
C VAL A 30 4.34 -12.18 -8.80
N ALA A 31 3.02 -12.24 -9.01
CA ALA A 31 2.03 -11.92 -7.97
C ALA A 31 1.46 -13.14 -7.22
N ALA A 32 2.04 -14.35 -7.36
CA ALA A 32 1.52 -15.55 -6.71
C ALA A 32 2.66 -16.45 -6.18
N SER A 33 3.26 -16.07 -5.05
CA SER A 33 3.82 -17.01 -4.05
C SER A 33 4.60 -16.25 -2.97
N ALA A 34 3.89 -15.54 -2.10
CA ALA A 34 4.47 -14.99 -0.88
C ALA A 34 3.79 -15.60 0.35
N THR A 35 3.91 -16.91 0.54
CA THR A 35 3.68 -17.54 1.85
C THR A 35 4.48 -18.84 1.99
N SER A 36 5.80 -18.77 1.78
CA SER A 36 6.72 -19.84 2.18
C SER A 36 7.97 -19.23 2.83
N PRO A 37 8.34 -19.64 4.06
CA PRO A 37 9.43 -19.04 4.85
C PRO A 37 10.83 -19.51 4.41
N GLY A 38 11.12 -19.47 3.10
CA GLY A 38 12.39 -19.90 2.52
C GLY A 38 13.01 -18.91 1.53
N TYR A 39 12.32 -17.82 1.18
CA TYR A 39 12.86 -16.77 0.31
C TYR A 39 13.74 -15.81 1.14
N ALA A 40 14.90 -16.34 1.55
CA ALA A 40 15.98 -15.53 2.05
C ALA A 40 16.50 -14.64 0.92
N ARG A 41 16.17 -13.35 1.02
CA ARG A 41 17.06 -12.22 0.77
C ARG A 41 18.07 -12.43 -0.38
N ARG A 42 17.59 -12.39 -1.61
CA ARG A 42 18.41 -11.88 -2.71
C ARG A 42 18.00 -10.42 -2.92
N ARG A 43 18.59 -9.52 -2.13
CA ARG A 43 18.59 -8.10 -2.46
C ARG A 43 19.52 -7.97 -3.67
N LEU A 44 19.02 -8.36 -4.85
CA LEU A 44 19.63 -7.96 -6.10
C LEU A 44 19.53 -6.44 -6.11
N SER A 45 20.66 -5.77 -5.97
CA SER A 45 20.86 -4.39 -6.36
C SER A 45 20.69 -4.29 -7.88
N GLN A 46 19.48 -4.55 -8.37
CA GLN A 46 19.06 -3.98 -9.63
C GLN A 46 18.59 -2.59 -9.26
N GLU A 47 19.54 -1.65 -9.31
CA GLU A 47 19.19 -0.25 -9.53
C GLU A 47 18.39 -0.26 -10.82
N THR A 48 17.06 -0.27 -10.66
CA THR A 48 16.17 0.02 -11.75
C THR A 48 16.47 1.45 -12.10
N SER A 49 17.31 1.66 -13.12
CA SER A 49 17.28 2.89 -13.91
C SER A 49 15.87 2.95 -14.47
N VAL A 50 14.94 3.48 -13.69
CA VAL A 50 13.60 3.83 -14.15
C VAL A 50 13.85 4.65 -15.41
N SER A 51 13.26 4.22 -16.53
CA SER A 51 13.47 4.77 -17.87
C SER A 51 13.03 6.24 -17.97
N ALA A 52 13.69 7.13 -17.23
CA ALA A 52 13.58 8.57 -17.27
C ALA A 52 14.45 9.14 -18.40
N GLU A 53 14.70 8.34 -19.44
CA GLU A 53 15.62 8.69 -20.53
C GLU A 53 15.03 9.71 -21.51
N PHE A 54 13.74 10.08 -21.35
CA PHE A 54 13.03 10.99 -22.26
C PHE A 54 12.07 11.96 -21.54
N LEU A 55 12.47 12.53 -20.39
CA LEU A 55 11.72 13.61 -19.74
C LEU A 55 12.35 14.95 -20.16
N GLN A 56 11.61 15.73 -20.93
CA GLN A 56 12.01 17.06 -21.37
C GLN A 56 10.92 18.06 -21.01
N SER A 57 11.26 19.05 -20.18
CA SER A 57 10.43 20.23 -20.00
C SER A 57 10.63 21.20 -21.16
N LEU A 58 9.55 21.82 -21.65
CA LEU A 58 9.61 22.84 -22.71
C LEU A 58 9.95 24.23 -22.15
N ASP A 59 9.55 24.50 -20.91
CA ASP A 59 9.76 25.79 -20.25
C ASP A 59 11.08 25.84 -19.47
N GLU A 60 11.55 24.69 -18.98
CA GLU A 60 12.73 24.59 -18.11
C GLU A 60 13.81 23.72 -18.76
N PRO A 61 14.80 24.31 -19.46
CA PRO A 61 15.84 23.56 -20.17
C PRO A 61 16.75 22.76 -19.22
N LEU A 62 16.74 23.08 -17.92
CA LEU A 62 17.46 22.35 -16.87
C LEU A 62 16.82 20.99 -16.55
N ALA A 63 15.54 20.82 -16.87
CA ALA A 63 14.75 19.61 -16.66
C ALA A 63 14.65 18.78 -17.96
N ASP A 64 15.75 18.68 -18.69
CA ASP A 64 15.91 17.85 -19.88
C ASP A 64 16.83 16.66 -19.60
N THR A 65 16.25 15.48 -19.40
CA THR A 65 16.98 14.24 -19.10
C THR A 65 17.61 13.60 -20.34
N THR A 66 17.44 14.19 -21.53
CA THR A 66 18.19 13.77 -22.72
C THR A 66 19.63 14.27 -22.69
N SER A 67 19.90 15.38 -22.00
CA SER A 67 21.23 15.96 -21.79
C SER A 67 21.97 15.33 -20.59
N PRO A 68 23.30 15.09 -20.67
CA PRO A 68 24.10 14.65 -19.53
C PRO A 68 23.98 15.57 -18.29
N ALA A 69 23.81 16.87 -18.51
CA ALA A 69 23.64 17.84 -17.42
C ALA A 69 22.30 17.68 -16.70
N GLY A 70 21.19 17.50 -17.43
CA GLY A 70 19.88 17.28 -16.83
C GLY A 70 19.77 15.92 -16.13
N LYS A 71 20.46 14.88 -16.63
CA LYS A 71 20.62 13.61 -15.91
C LYS A 71 21.31 13.78 -14.56
N MET A 72 22.41 14.54 -14.51
CA MET A 72 23.13 14.83 -13.26
C MET A 72 22.22 15.54 -12.25
N ILE A 73 21.48 16.54 -12.71
CA ILE A 73 20.58 17.34 -11.86
C ILE A 73 19.43 16.49 -11.32
N LEU A 74 18.85 15.64 -12.16
CA LEU A 74 17.83 14.69 -11.72
C LEU A 74 18.37 13.74 -10.64
N THR A 75 19.60 13.25 -10.77
CA THR A 75 20.23 12.40 -9.75
C THR A 75 20.40 13.14 -8.42
N VAL A 76 20.82 14.41 -8.45
CA VAL A 76 20.93 15.24 -7.24
C VAL A 76 19.57 15.42 -6.58
N PHE A 77 18.53 15.76 -7.34
CA PHE A 77 17.17 15.89 -6.80
C PHE A 77 16.60 14.56 -6.30
N GLY A 78 16.91 13.45 -6.97
CA GLY A 78 16.57 12.11 -6.50
C GLY A 78 17.19 11.81 -5.14
N GLY A 79 18.48 12.13 -4.96
CA GLY A 79 19.18 11.99 -3.68
C GLY A 79 18.58 12.88 -2.58
N ILE A 80 18.25 14.14 -2.89
CA ILE A 80 17.60 15.04 -1.93
C ILE A 80 16.21 14.52 -1.54
N ALA A 81 15.42 14.05 -2.50
CA ALA A 81 14.09 13.51 -2.26
C ALA A 81 14.14 12.25 -1.37
N GLU A 82 15.16 11.41 -1.54
CA GLU A 82 15.38 10.24 -0.68
C GLU A 82 15.73 10.66 0.77
N ILE A 83 16.62 11.64 0.93
CA ILE A 83 16.97 12.19 2.24
C ILE A 83 15.74 12.77 2.92
N GLU A 84 14.95 13.60 2.23
CA GLU A 84 13.73 14.18 2.79
C GLU A 84 12.75 13.10 3.23
N ARG A 85 12.54 12.07 2.39
CA ARG A 85 11.67 10.94 2.72
C ARG A 85 12.16 10.21 3.97
N SER A 86 13.47 9.99 4.10
CA SER A 86 14.05 9.33 5.27
C SER A 86 13.81 10.12 6.56
N LEU A 87 13.89 11.45 6.52
CA LEU A 87 13.63 12.33 7.66
C LEU A 87 12.16 12.33 8.06
N ILE A 88 11.23 12.32 7.10
CA ILE A 88 9.79 12.19 7.38
C ILE A 88 9.50 10.87 8.10
N LEU A 89 10.08 9.76 7.63
CA LEU A 89 9.90 8.45 8.24
C LEU A 89 10.47 8.39 9.66
N ALA A 90 11.65 8.95 9.89
CA ALA A 90 12.26 9.00 11.23
C ALA A 90 11.35 9.74 12.22
N ARG A 91 10.81 10.91 11.84
CA ARG A 91 9.88 11.68 12.67
C ARG A 91 8.56 10.96 12.92
N MET A 92 8.02 10.30 11.89
CA MET A 92 6.79 9.48 12.06
C MET A 92 7.03 8.32 13.01
N GLU A 93 8.20 7.70 12.98
CA GLU A 93 8.55 6.61 13.88
C GLU A 93 8.68 7.09 15.33
N GLU A 94 9.33 8.23 15.56
CA GLU A 94 9.40 8.87 16.88
C GLU A 94 8.01 9.19 17.42
N GLY A 95 7.15 9.81 16.60
CA GLY A 95 5.75 10.10 16.96
C GLY A 95 4.96 8.84 17.28
N ARG A 96 5.14 7.77 16.48
CA ARG A 96 4.52 6.47 16.72
C ARG A 96 4.98 5.86 18.03
N LYS A 97 6.29 5.85 18.32
CA LYS A 97 6.85 5.36 19.60
C LYS A 97 6.28 6.12 20.79
N ALA A 98 6.19 7.45 20.70
CA ALA A 98 5.61 8.28 21.76
C ALA A 98 4.11 7.99 21.97
N ALA A 99 3.35 7.79 20.89
CA ALA A 99 1.93 7.43 20.99
C ALA A 99 1.72 6.00 21.51
N THR A 100 2.58 5.04 21.14
CA THR A 100 2.59 3.69 21.72
C THR A 100 2.92 3.73 23.21
N ALA A 101 3.89 4.53 23.65
CA ALA A 101 4.21 4.71 25.07
C ALA A 101 3.04 5.30 25.87
N ARG A 102 2.19 6.10 25.23
CA ARG A 102 0.92 6.60 25.80
C ARG A 102 -0.25 5.61 25.68
N ASN A 103 -0.02 4.39 25.19
CA ASN A 103 -1.05 3.38 24.94
C ASN A 103 -2.20 3.86 24.01
N VAL A 104 -1.89 4.71 23.03
CA VAL A 104 -2.87 5.13 22.03
C VAL A 104 -3.22 3.93 21.14
N ALA A 105 -4.50 3.59 21.05
CA ALA A 105 -4.98 2.53 20.17
C ALA A 105 -4.81 2.95 18.69
N PHE A 106 -4.10 2.13 17.92
CA PHE A 106 -3.90 2.33 16.49
C PHE A 106 -4.89 1.53 15.65
N GLY A 107 -5.19 2.05 14.46
CA GLY A 107 -6.02 1.36 13.47
C GLY A 107 -7.51 1.65 13.60
N ARG A 108 -8.33 0.83 12.91
CA ARG A 108 -9.79 0.98 12.91
C ARG A 108 -10.35 0.52 14.26
N PRO A 109 -11.22 1.30 14.93
CA PRO A 109 -11.83 0.86 16.18
C PRO A 109 -12.66 -0.40 15.97
N ALA A 110 -12.62 -1.29 16.96
CA ALA A 110 -13.46 -2.48 16.99
C ALA A 110 -14.93 -2.08 17.06
N LYS A 111 -15.80 -2.82 16.38
CA LYS A 111 -17.26 -2.59 16.38
C LYS A 111 -17.94 -3.08 17.67
N LEU A 112 -17.34 -4.05 18.35
CA LEU A 112 -17.81 -4.59 19.62
C LEU A 112 -16.81 -4.23 20.71
N ARG A 113 -17.33 -3.79 21.86
CA ARG A 113 -16.55 -3.63 23.10
C ARG A 113 -16.22 -5.00 23.69
N ASP A 114 -15.24 -5.07 24.59
CA ASP A 114 -14.77 -6.36 25.11
C ASP A 114 -15.83 -7.09 25.95
N ASP A 115 -16.62 -6.36 26.72
CA ASP A 115 -17.80 -6.90 27.42
C ASP A 115 -18.84 -7.47 26.45
N GLN A 116 -19.10 -6.78 25.34
CA GLN A 116 -20.02 -7.27 24.31
C GLN A 116 -19.47 -8.51 23.60
N LYS A 117 -18.15 -8.65 23.46
CA LYS A 117 -17.53 -9.86 22.90
C LYS A 117 -17.76 -11.06 23.83
N GLU A 118 -17.59 -10.89 25.14
CA GLU A 118 -17.84 -11.94 26.13
C GLU A 118 -19.31 -12.40 26.09
N VAL A 119 -20.25 -11.46 26.13
CA VAL A 119 -21.69 -11.77 26.03
C VAL A 119 -22.01 -12.46 24.69
N SER A 120 -21.43 -12.00 23.58
CA SER A 120 -21.64 -12.65 22.28
C SER A 120 -21.14 -14.10 22.26
N HIS A 121 -20.06 -14.38 23.00
CA HIS A 121 -19.51 -15.73 23.17
C HIS A 121 -20.41 -16.62 23.98
N GLU A 122 -20.92 -16.13 25.11
CA GLU A 122 -21.86 -16.85 25.96
C GLU A 122 -23.15 -17.21 25.21
N LEU A 123 -23.69 -16.28 24.41
CA LEU A 123 -24.87 -16.52 23.60
C LEU A 123 -24.64 -17.60 22.53
N VAL A 124 -23.46 -17.63 21.93
CA VAL A 124 -23.09 -18.68 20.97
C VAL A 124 -22.90 -20.03 21.67
N LYS A 125 -22.30 -20.06 22.87
CA LYS A 125 -22.19 -21.27 23.70
C LYS A 125 -23.56 -21.80 24.14
N ALA A 126 -24.52 -20.90 24.39
CA ALA A 126 -25.91 -21.24 24.66
C ALA A 126 -26.71 -21.68 23.41
N SER A 127 -26.02 -22.05 22.32
CA SER A 127 -26.60 -22.56 21.06
C SER A 127 -27.53 -21.59 20.34
N ARG A 128 -27.40 -20.27 20.54
CA ARG A 128 -28.10 -19.27 19.70
C ARG A 128 -27.46 -19.20 18.32
N SER A 129 -28.28 -18.97 17.29
CA SER A 129 -27.77 -18.84 15.93
C SER A 129 -26.95 -17.56 15.77
N ILE A 130 -25.83 -17.66 15.06
CA ILE A 130 -24.89 -16.55 14.83
C ILE A 130 -25.60 -15.36 14.17
N SER A 131 -26.52 -15.61 13.24
CA SER A 131 -27.33 -14.58 12.60
C SER A 131 -28.29 -13.86 13.56
N SER A 132 -28.76 -14.54 14.61
CA SER A 132 -29.56 -13.89 15.65
C SER A 132 -28.69 -13.00 16.53
N VAL A 133 -27.54 -13.51 16.97
CA VAL A 133 -26.59 -12.76 17.82
C VAL A 133 -26.09 -11.51 17.10
N ALA A 134 -25.75 -11.63 15.81
CA ALA A 134 -25.32 -10.52 14.97
C ALA A 134 -26.37 -9.40 14.87
N ARG A 135 -27.65 -9.76 14.76
CA ARG A 135 -28.77 -8.80 14.74
C ARG A 135 -28.95 -8.09 16.08
N THR A 136 -28.78 -8.79 17.20
CA THR A 136 -28.87 -8.20 18.54
C THR A 136 -27.85 -7.08 18.75
N PHE A 137 -26.64 -7.25 18.22
CA PHE A 137 -25.56 -6.27 18.34
C PHE A 137 -25.45 -5.30 17.16
N ASP A 138 -26.37 -5.35 16.19
CA ASP A 138 -26.33 -4.55 14.94
C ASP A 138 -24.98 -4.64 14.21
N VAL A 139 -24.44 -5.86 14.10
CA VAL A 139 -23.18 -6.12 13.38
C VAL A 139 -23.37 -7.15 12.29
N HIS A 140 -22.51 -7.09 11.27
CA HIS A 140 -22.47 -8.15 10.26
C HIS A 140 -22.02 -9.48 10.91
N PRO A 141 -22.59 -10.66 10.54
CA PRO A 141 -22.23 -11.96 11.10
C PRO A 141 -20.73 -12.28 11.06
N ALA A 142 -20.01 -11.77 10.04
CA ALA A 142 -18.56 -11.88 9.94
C ALA A 142 -17.80 -11.33 11.17
N THR A 143 -18.37 -10.32 11.85
CA THR A 143 -17.79 -9.76 13.08
C THR A 143 -17.83 -10.80 14.21
N ILE A 144 -18.96 -11.50 14.37
CA ILE A 144 -19.11 -12.56 15.38
C ILE A 144 -18.18 -13.74 15.07
N TYR A 145 -18.08 -14.16 13.81
CA TYR A 145 -17.12 -15.20 13.41
C TYR A 145 -15.67 -14.83 13.73
N ARG A 146 -15.29 -13.56 13.53
CA ARG A 146 -13.95 -13.07 13.88
C ARG A 146 -13.71 -13.13 15.40
N CYS A 147 -14.69 -12.70 16.20
CA CYS A 147 -14.60 -12.77 17.66
C CYS A 147 -14.48 -14.22 18.18
N ILE A 148 -15.17 -15.17 17.56
CA ILE A 148 -15.05 -16.61 17.91
C ILE A 148 -13.68 -17.17 17.51
N LYS A 149 -13.14 -16.75 16.36
CA LYS A 149 -11.81 -17.18 15.92
C LYS A 149 -10.72 -16.66 16.87
N GLU A 150 -10.82 -15.39 17.26
CA GLU A 150 -9.86 -14.70 18.14
C GLU A 150 -9.80 -15.32 19.53
N SER A 151 -10.94 -15.67 20.13
CA SER A 151 -10.97 -16.35 21.43
C SER A 151 -10.42 -17.77 21.40
N ARG A 152 -10.46 -18.45 20.24
CA ARG A 152 -9.94 -19.83 20.09
C ARG A 152 -8.43 -19.85 19.90
N SER A 153 -7.84 -18.73 19.52
CA SER A 153 -6.38 -18.57 19.38
C SER A 153 -5.69 -18.10 20.66
N LEU A 154 -6.46 -17.78 21.70
CA LEU A 154 -5.99 -17.53 23.06
C LEU A 154 -6.05 -18.82 23.87
#